data_AF-A0AAE1KYX7-F1
#
_entry.id   AF-A0AAE1KYX7-F1
#
_cell.length_a   1.000
_cell.length_b   1.000
_cell.length_c   1.000
_cell.angle_alpha   90.00
_cell.angle_beta   90.00
_cell.angle_gamma   90.00
#
_symmetry.space_group_name_H-M   'P 1'
#
loop_
_entity.id
_entity.type
_entity.pdbx_description
1 polymer ?
#
loop_
_entity_poly.entity_id
_entity_poly.type
_entity_poly.pdbx_seq_one_letter_code
_entity_poly.pdbx_strand_id
1 'polypeptide(L)'
;MIETHKTQHEFTSEKEFLAWKGSIEMDVGVNYTTHGGSWKSSEGKKQIFYCRRSGEKSSTKTQDTSEKKRTEKSQGTCKLGLYCTSSMEVVKADGRIRVTFYTDHHDHELGFPNLVHMVLPKSEKDRIAGMIMQRIEHHKILERVRETSGRNRTSILEKKDIENIIAAYGLSVNQSRHSNDSTSVRLIAEQIEEQITEVKMKLQSLLSECDEMKDLESVKALNNHLSKAYGIVHAGRTYPAQSNNLPVDTSTVLEPSNKNVVKQDRLHSTKKRKRKDEGKSLKKPSVRARQEIVESLAKSQSDISFPILSTGAICDEHSYC
;
A
#
# COMPACT_ATOMS: atom_id res chain seq x y z
N MET A 1 -35.86 9.71 -20.04
CA MET A 1 -35.30 8.68 -19.13
C MET A 1 -34.10 8.10 -19.85
N ILE A 2 -32.95 8.01 -19.18
CA ILE A 2 -31.79 7.32 -19.77
C ILE A 2 -32.02 5.84 -19.53
N GLU A 3 -32.06 5.05 -20.60
CA GLU A 3 -32.20 3.61 -20.52
C GLU A 3 -30.83 3.02 -20.18
N THR A 4 -30.72 2.35 -19.03
CA THR A 4 -29.47 1.73 -18.57
C THR A 4 -29.57 0.23 -18.70
N HIS A 5 -28.58 -0.38 -19.32
CA HIS A 5 -28.46 -1.84 -19.41
C HIS A 5 -28.24 -2.42 -18.00
N LYS A 6 -29.04 -3.43 -17.68
CA LYS A 6 -28.95 -4.16 -16.41
C LYS A 6 -28.73 -5.65 -16.65
N THR A 7 -27.86 -6.24 -15.84
CA THR A 7 -27.60 -7.69 -15.81
C THR A 7 -27.85 -8.22 -14.41
N GLN A 8 -28.31 -9.47 -14.31
CA GLN A 8 -28.56 -10.14 -13.03
C GLN A 8 -27.57 -11.27 -12.83
N HIS A 9 -27.02 -11.35 -11.62
CA HIS A 9 -26.05 -12.37 -11.23
C HIS A 9 -26.42 -12.93 -9.86
N GLU A 10 -26.11 -14.20 -9.64
CA GLU A 10 -26.35 -14.87 -8.36
C GLU A 10 -25.08 -15.61 -7.92
N PHE A 11 -24.73 -15.47 -6.65
CA PHE A 11 -23.54 -16.07 -6.06
C PHE A 11 -23.90 -16.84 -4.81
N THR A 12 -23.15 -17.92 -4.56
CA THR A 12 -23.33 -18.79 -3.41
C THR A 12 -22.53 -18.32 -2.19
N SER A 13 -21.53 -17.46 -2.40
CA SER A 13 -20.68 -16.96 -1.32
C SER A 13 -20.23 -15.52 -1.56
N GLU A 14 -19.90 -14.83 -0.46
CA GLU A 14 -19.34 -13.48 -0.53
C GLU A 14 -17.97 -13.44 -1.20
N LYS A 15 -17.17 -14.51 -1.04
CA LYS A 15 -15.87 -14.64 -1.69
C LYS A 15 -16.02 -14.66 -3.22
N GLU A 16 -16.99 -15.43 -3.73
CA GLU A 16 -17.29 -15.53 -5.15
C GLU A 16 -17.76 -14.18 -5.73
N PHE A 17 -18.68 -13.51 -5.05
CA PHE A 17 -19.13 -12.17 -5.41
C PHE A 17 -17.97 -11.16 -5.46
N LEU A 18 -17.09 -11.14 -4.47
CA LEU A 18 -15.96 -10.22 -4.42
C LEU A 18 -14.94 -10.48 -5.54
N ALA A 19 -14.72 -11.74 -5.90
CA ALA A 19 -13.86 -12.11 -7.02
C ALA A 19 -14.45 -11.65 -8.35
N TRP A 20 -15.74 -11.90 -8.59
CA TRP A 20 -16.46 -11.42 -9.75
C TRP A 20 -16.43 -9.89 -9.86
N LYS A 21 -16.75 -9.19 -8.76
CA LYS A 21 -16.70 -7.72 -8.68
C LYS A 21 -15.30 -7.19 -9.02
N GLY A 22 -14.26 -7.83 -8.50
CA GLY A 22 -12.87 -7.48 -8.81
C GLY A 22 -12.52 -7.63 -10.28
N SER A 23 -13.00 -8.71 -10.94
CA SER A 23 -12.81 -8.91 -12.38
C SER A 23 -13.50 -7.81 -13.19
N ILE A 24 -14.78 -7.55 -12.93
CA ILE A 24 -15.55 -6.50 -13.63
C ILE A 24 -14.90 -5.14 -13.44
N GLU A 25 -14.45 -4.82 -12.22
CA GLU A 25 -13.75 -3.57 -11.96
C GLU A 25 -12.50 -3.43 -12.82
N MET A 26 -11.65 -4.47 -12.89
CA MET A 26 -10.45 -4.46 -13.71
C MET A 26 -10.75 -4.34 -15.20
N ASP A 27 -11.74 -5.07 -15.70
CA ASP A 27 -12.10 -5.08 -17.12
C ASP A 27 -12.68 -3.74 -17.57
N VAL A 28 -13.54 -3.13 -16.74
CA VAL A 28 -14.21 -1.86 -17.03
C VAL A 28 -13.31 -0.66 -16.74
N GLY A 29 -12.32 -0.76 -15.84
CA GLY A 29 -11.44 0.35 -15.49
C GLY A 29 -11.97 1.27 -14.38
N VAL A 30 -12.92 0.79 -13.57
CA VAL A 30 -13.55 1.54 -12.46
C VAL A 30 -13.56 0.74 -11.17
N ASN A 31 -13.82 1.39 -10.04
CA ASN A 31 -14.13 0.70 -8.79
C ASN A 31 -15.54 1.02 -8.32
N TYR A 32 -16.15 0.10 -7.59
CA TYR A 32 -17.45 0.28 -6.94
C TYR A 32 -17.28 0.32 -5.42
N THR A 33 -17.79 1.39 -4.82
CA THR A 33 -17.69 1.68 -3.38
C THR A 33 -19.06 1.95 -2.79
N THR A 34 -19.23 1.67 -1.51
CA THR A 34 -20.46 1.98 -0.80
C THR A 34 -20.41 3.37 -0.19
N HIS A 35 -21.53 4.08 -0.21
CA HIS A 35 -21.69 5.36 0.50
C HIS A 35 -22.21 5.19 1.93
N GLY A 36 -22.75 4.00 2.26
CA GLY A 36 -23.29 3.67 3.57
C GLY A 36 -23.23 2.17 3.85
N GLY A 37 -23.74 1.77 5.02
CA GLY A 37 -23.89 0.37 5.41
C GLY A 37 -25.02 -0.34 4.68
N SER A 38 -25.13 -1.66 4.91
CA SER A 38 -26.30 -2.42 4.47
C SER A 38 -27.52 -2.10 5.32
N TRP A 39 -28.71 -2.20 4.73
CA TRP A 39 -29.99 -2.03 5.44
C TRP A 39 -30.91 -3.23 5.22
N LYS A 40 -31.88 -3.40 6.13
CA LYS A 40 -32.88 -4.45 6.00
C LYS A 40 -33.91 -4.05 4.94
N SER A 41 -34.19 -4.97 4.02
CA SER A 41 -35.25 -4.89 3.01
C SER A 41 -36.19 -6.09 3.20
N SER A 42 -37.36 -6.06 2.55
CA SER A 42 -38.28 -7.20 2.48
C SER A 42 -37.61 -8.47 1.93
N GLU A 43 -36.67 -8.30 1.01
CA GLU A 43 -35.97 -9.38 0.32
C GLU A 43 -34.69 -9.85 1.02
N GLY A 44 -34.30 -9.24 2.15
CA GLY A 44 -33.04 -9.54 2.85
C GLY A 44 -32.20 -8.29 3.15
N LYS A 45 -30.88 -8.46 3.39
CA LYS A 45 -29.97 -7.32 3.62
C LYS A 45 -29.54 -6.73 2.28
N LYS A 46 -29.95 -5.48 2.01
CA LYS A 46 -29.62 -4.75 0.77
C LYS A 46 -28.42 -3.82 0.98
N GLN A 47 -27.58 -3.72 -0.04
CA GLN A 47 -26.42 -2.84 -0.09
C GLN A 47 -26.19 -2.39 -1.53
N ILE A 48 -25.91 -1.11 -1.75
CA ILE A 48 -25.64 -0.57 -3.09
C ILE A 48 -24.18 -0.13 -3.17
N PHE A 49 -23.50 -0.59 -4.22
CA PHE A 49 -22.18 -0.15 -4.59
C PHE A 49 -22.28 0.77 -5.80
N TYR A 50 -21.79 1.99 -5.65
CA TYR A 50 -21.81 2.98 -6.71
C TYR A 50 -20.43 3.08 -7.34
N CYS A 51 -20.36 3.49 -8.61
CA CYS A 51 -19.08 3.87 -9.19
C CYS A 51 -18.35 4.85 -8.25
N ARG A 52 -17.07 4.61 -8.00
CA ARG A 52 -16.24 5.41 -7.09
C ARG A 52 -16.13 6.87 -7.52
N ARG A 53 -16.37 7.14 -8.81
CA ARG A 53 -16.44 8.48 -9.40
C ARG A 53 -17.70 9.26 -8.98
N SER A 54 -18.76 8.56 -8.59
CA SER A 54 -20.05 9.16 -8.20
C SER A 54 -19.99 9.99 -6.93
N GLY A 55 -20.79 11.05 -6.93
CA GLY A 55 -21.02 11.96 -5.84
C GLY A 55 -20.06 13.15 -5.85
N GLU A 56 -20.22 13.99 -4.84
CA GLU A 56 -19.43 15.19 -4.66
C GLU A 56 -18.19 14.93 -3.81
N LYS A 57 -17.22 15.85 -3.91
CA LYS A 57 -16.15 15.93 -2.92
C LYS A 57 -16.82 16.14 -1.56
N SER A 58 -16.48 15.30 -0.58
CA SER A 58 -16.73 15.63 0.81
C SER A 58 -15.99 16.93 1.10
N SER A 59 -16.69 18.06 1.03
CA SER A 59 -16.23 19.30 1.64
C SER A 59 -16.26 19.01 3.13
N THR A 60 -15.15 18.56 3.69
CA THR A 60 -14.99 18.62 5.14
C THR A 60 -15.25 20.08 5.52
N LYS A 61 -16.31 20.29 6.28
CA LYS A 61 -16.80 21.59 6.74
C LYS A 61 -15.67 22.39 7.37
N THR A 62 -15.03 23.23 6.60
CA THR A 62 -14.36 24.44 7.07
C THR A 62 -14.79 25.54 6.12
N GLN A 63 -16.07 25.90 6.20
CA GLN A 63 -16.57 27.08 5.50
C GLN A 63 -16.20 28.39 6.18
N ASP A 64 -15.62 28.38 7.39
CA ASP A 64 -15.33 29.63 8.13
C ASP A 64 -13.89 29.84 8.63
N THR A 65 -12.90 29.07 8.15
CA THR A 65 -11.50 29.42 8.42
C THR A 65 -10.69 29.42 7.14
N SER A 66 -10.41 30.63 6.66
CA SER A 66 -9.65 30.99 5.46
C SER A 66 -8.20 30.45 5.41
N GLU A 67 -7.77 29.60 6.33
CA GLU A 67 -6.36 29.30 6.56
C GLU A 67 -5.92 27.85 6.29
N LYS A 68 -6.83 26.91 6.01
CA LYS A 68 -6.45 25.48 5.77
C LYS A 68 -7.10 24.86 4.55
N LYS A 69 -7.13 25.57 3.41
CA LYS A 69 -7.42 24.93 2.13
C LYS A 69 -6.27 24.01 1.75
N ARG A 70 -6.48 22.68 1.87
CA ARG A 70 -5.56 21.69 1.34
C ARG A 70 -5.38 21.95 -0.16
N THR A 71 -4.13 22.07 -0.60
CA THR A 71 -3.80 22.20 -2.02
C THR A 71 -4.38 21.01 -2.78
N GLU A 72 -5.07 21.29 -3.88
CA GLU A 72 -5.59 20.23 -4.74
C GLU A 72 -4.43 19.38 -5.28
N LYS A 73 -4.64 18.07 -5.33
CA LYS A 73 -3.64 17.14 -5.88
C LYS A 73 -3.49 17.42 -7.38
N SER A 74 -2.32 17.18 -7.95
CA SER A 74 -2.08 17.31 -9.40
C SER A 74 -3.03 16.46 -10.25
N GLN A 75 -3.43 15.29 -9.75
CA GLN A 75 -4.41 14.40 -10.38
C GLN A 75 -5.87 14.89 -10.23
N GLY A 76 -6.10 15.99 -9.52
CA GLY A 76 -7.44 16.48 -9.22
C GLY A 76 -8.24 15.53 -8.34
N THR A 77 -9.55 15.49 -8.58
CA THR A 77 -10.52 14.77 -7.78
C THR A 77 -10.93 13.45 -8.38
N CYS A 78 -11.07 12.44 -7.53
CA CYS A 78 -11.70 11.19 -7.94
C CYS A 78 -13.23 11.35 -8.17
N LYS A 79 -13.86 12.38 -7.61
CA LYS A 79 -15.31 12.63 -7.65
C LYS A 79 -15.71 13.55 -8.80
N LEU A 80 -16.77 13.21 -9.53
CA LEU A 80 -17.31 13.98 -10.65
C LEU A 80 -18.09 15.22 -10.21
N GLY A 81 -18.61 15.24 -8.98
CA GLY A 81 -19.60 16.24 -8.57
C GLY A 81 -21.03 15.87 -8.98
N LEU A 82 -21.21 14.75 -9.68
CA LEU A 82 -22.49 14.18 -10.11
C LEU A 82 -22.48 12.66 -9.83
N TYR A 83 -23.65 12.03 -9.95
CA TYR A 83 -23.77 10.58 -9.79
C TYR A 83 -23.69 9.89 -11.15
N CYS A 84 -22.69 9.02 -11.31
CA CYS A 84 -22.67 8.08 -12.42
C CYS A 84 -23.82 7.07 -12.26
N THR A 85 -24.43 6.71 -13.38
CA THR A 85 -25.54 5.75 -13.51
C THR A 85 -25.14 4.31 -13.19
N SER A 86 -23.86 3.96 -13.30
CA SER A 86 -23.41 2.61 -13.03
C SER A 86 -23.37 2.30 -11.54
N SER A 87 -24.02 1.21 -11.15
CA SER A 87 -24.12 0.74 -9.78
C SER A 87 -24.42 -0.75 -9.70
N MET A 88 -24.15 -1.35 -8.54
CA MET A 88 -24.48 -2.73 -8.22
C MET A 88 -25.39 -2.74 -7.01
N GLU A 89 -26.63 -3.18 -7.19
CA GLU A 89 -27.55 -3.46 -6.10
C GLU A 89 -27.38 -4.91 -5.66
N VAL A 90 -26.95 -5.09 -4.40
CA VAL A 90 -26.64 -6.39 -3.82
C VAL A 90 -27.64 -6.71 -2.73
N VAL A 91 -28.29 -7.87 -2.82
CA VAL A 91 -29.22 -8.39 -1.82
C VAL A 91 -28.68 -9.71 -1.29
N LYS A 92 -28.40 -9.76 0.01
CA LYS A 92 -27.97 -10.96 0.72
C LYS A 92 -29.17 -11.57 1.46
N ALA A 93 -29.56 -12.79 1.07
CA ALA A 93 -30.68 -13.52 1.64
C ALA A 93 -30.42 -15.03 1.59
N ASP A 94 -30.77 -15.75 2.65
CA ASP A 94 -30.76 -17.23 2.68
C ASP A 94 -29.43 -17.87 2.24
N GLY A 95 -28.30 -17.23 2.61
CA GLY A 95 -26.96 -17.69 2.23
C GLY A 95 -26.58 -17.42 0.77
N ARG A 96 -27.45 -16.79 -0.02
CA ARG A 96 -27.23 -16.41 -1.41
C ARG A 96 -27.07 -14.90 -1.56
N ILE A 97 -26.38 -14.51 -2.63
CA ILE A 97 -26.14 -13.11 -2.98
C ILE A 97 -26.68 -12.87 -4.37
N ARG A 98 -27.74 -12.06 -4.47
CA ARG A 98 -28.29 -11.60 -5.75
C ARG A 98 -27.77 -10.22 -6.06
N VAL A 99 -27.31 -10.02 -7.29
CA VAL A 99 -26.75 -8.76 -7.75
C VAL A 99 -27.49 -8.29 -9.00
N THR A 100 -28.04 -7.09 -8.96
CA THR A 100 -28.48 -6.36 -10.15
C THR A 100 -27.42 -5.34 -10.48
N PHE A 101 -26.77 -5.51 -11.63
CA PHE A 101 -25.66 -4.67 -12.08
C PHE A 101 -26.09 -3.79 -13.24
N TYR A 102 -26.02 -2.46 -13.04
CA TYR A 102 -26.23 -1.45 -14.06
C TYR A 102 -24.87 -1.10 -14.68
N THR A 103 -24.66 -1.48 -15.94
CA THR A 103 -23.33 -1.47 -16.58
C THR A 103 -22.94 -0.10 -17.11
N ASP A 104 -23.92 0.72 -17.47
CA ASP A 104 -23.66 1.91 -18.27
C ASP A 104 -23.12 3.05 -17.41
N HIS A 105 -21.96 3.55 -17.81
CA HIS A 105 -21.33 4.72 -17.21
C HIS A 105 -21.65 5.95 -18.03
N HIS A 106 -22.52 6.80 -17.48
CA HIS A 106 -22.71 8.16 -17.98
C HIS A 106 -21.83 9.15 -17.19
N ASP A 107 -21.55 10.28 -17.83
CA ASP A 107 -20.83 11.44 -17.27
C ASP A 107 -19.33 11.23 -16.95
N HIS A 108 -18.75 10.07 -17.28
CA HIS A 108 -17.30 9.91 -17.30
C HIS A 108 -16.81 8.77 -18.21
N GLU A 109 -15.58 8.93 -18.72
CA GLU A 109 -14.90 7.89 -19.50
C GLU A 109 -14.33 6.77 -18.61
N LEU A 110 -14.18 5.59 -19.19
CA LEU A 110 -13.71 4.36 -18.52
C LEU A 110 -12.19 4.13 -18.68
N GLY A 111 -11.57 4.79 -19.64
CA GLY A 111 -10.16 4.61 -19.99
C GLY A 111 -9.24 5.71 -19.45
N PHE A 112 -8.12 5.90 -20.12
CA PHE A 112 -7.24 7.05 -19.89
C PHE A 112 -8.00 8.35 -20.20
N PRO A 113 -7.98 9.38 -19.32
CA PRO A 113 -7.12 9.56 -18.15
C PRO A 113 -7.69 9.03 -16.82
N ASN A 114 -8.94 8.57 -16.78
CA ASN A 114 -9.64 8.19 -15.54
C ASN A 114 -9.08 6.95 -14.83
N LEU A 115 -8.33 6.12 -15.54
CA LEU A 115 -7.61 4.98 -14.94
C LEU A 115 -6.76 5.40 -13.74
N VAL A 116 -6.25 6.64 -13.66
CA VAL A 116 -5.43 7.11 -12.52
C VAL A 116 -6.19 7.07 -11.18
N HIS A 117 -7.52 7.19 -11.23
CA HIS A 117 -8.39 7.18 -10.05
C HIS A 117 -8.79 5.78 -9.60
N MET A 118 -8.43 4.75 -10.36
CA MET A 118 -8.67 3.36 -10.02
C MET A 118 -7.72 2.92 -8.90
N VAL A 119 -8.24 2.14 -7.95
CA VAL A 119 -7.47 1.51 -6.89
C VAL A 119 -6.74 0.31 -7.47
N LEU A 120 -5.45 0.19 -7.18
CA LEU A 120 -4.70 -1.00 -7.55
C LEU A 120 -5.27 -2.23 -6.79
N PRO A 121 -5.57 -3.34 -7.48
CA PRO A 121 -6.01 -4.57 -6.85
C PRO A 121 -5.04 -5.04 -5.76
N LYS A 122 -5.56 -5.70 -4.72
CA LYS A 122 -4.72 -6.21 -3.62
C LYS A 122 -3.68 -7.21 -4.13
N SER A 123 -4.08 -8.11 -5.04
CA SER A 123 -3.18 -9.06 -5.70
C SER A 123 -1.98 -8.37 -6.37
N GLU A 124 -2.21 -7.27 -7.09
CA GLU A 124 -1.13 -6.51 -7.72
C GLU A 124 -0.25 -5.79 -6.70
N LYS A 125 -0.84 -5.26 -5.62
CA LYS A 125 -0.06 -4.68 -4.51
C LYS A 125 0.82 -5.72 -3.83
N ASP A 126 0.29 -6.92 -3.60
CA ASP A 126 1.01 -8.05 -3.01
C ASP A 126 2.17 -8.49 -3.92
N ARG A 127 1.93 -8.56 -5.24
CA ARG A 127 2.96 -8.86 -6.24
C ARG A 127 4.08 -7.81 -6.24
N ILE A 128 3.73 -6.53 -6.22
CA ILE A 128 4.70 -5.43 -6.15
C ILE A 128 5.46 -5.44 -4.82
N ALA A 129 4.77 -5.67 -3.70
CA ALA A 129 5.40 -5.84 -2.39
C ALA A 129 6.42 -6.98 -2.39
N GLY A 130 6.10 -8.13 -3.00
CA GLY A 130 7.04 -9.23 -3.19
C GLY A 130 8.29 -8.82 -3.98
N MET A 131 8.14 -8.03 -5.05
CA MET A 131 9.28 -7.52 -5.80
C MET A 131 10.14 -6.53 -4.98
N ILE A 132 9.51 -5.71 -4.15
CA ILE A 132 10.21 -4.80 -3.23
C ILE A 132 11.00 -5.61 -2.18
N MET A 133 10.41 -6.67 -1.64
CA MET A 133 11.09 -7.56 -0.68
C MET A 133 12.30 -8.27 -1.30
N GLN A 134 12.24 -8.59 -2.59
CA GLN A 134 13.37 -9.09 -3.38
C GLN A 134 14.41 -8.01 -3.72
N ARG A 135 14.27 -6.79 -3.18
CA ARG A 135 15.17 -5.65 -3.38
C ARG A 135 15.35 -5.25 -4.85
N ILE A 136 14.32 -5.47 -5.67
CA ILE A 136 14.32 -5.03 -7.06
C ILE A 136 14.18 -3.50 -7.08
N GLU A 137 15.00 -2.84 -7.88
CA GLU A 137 14.97 -1.37 -8.00
C GLU A 137 13.64 -0.89 -8.57
N HIS A 138 13.15 0.27 -8.08
CA HIS A 138 11.82 0.78 -8.42
C HIS A 138 11.60 0.91 -9.94
N HIS A 139 12.62 1.32 -10.70
CA HIS A 139 12.50 1.47 -12.15
C HIS A 139 12.25 0.11 -12.84
N LYS A 140 12.96 -0.95 -12.41
CA LYS A 140 12.78 -2.31 -12.92
C LYS A 140 11.42 -2.89 -12.54
N ILE A 141 10.93 -2.55 -11.34
CA ILE A 141 9.57 -2.92 -10.93
C ILE A 141 8.56 -2.28 -11.89
N LEU A 142 8.66 -0.98 -12.16
CA LEU A 142 7.75 -0.29 -13.08
C LEU A 142 7.80 -0.89 -14.49
N GLU A 143 8.99 -1.19 -15.00
CA GLU A 143 9.19 -1.81 -16.32
C GLU A 143 8.51 -3.19 -16.39
N ARG A 144 8.85 -4.11 -15.48
CA ARG A 144 8.25 -5.46 -15.42
C ARG A 144 6.74 -5.41 -15.30
N VAL A 145 6.24 -4.51 -14.45
CA VAL A 145 4.81 -4.38 -14.25
C VAL A 145 4.13 -3.92 -15.53
N ARG A 146 4.71 -2.95 -16.25
CA ARG A 146 4.18 -2.44 -17.53
C ARG A 146 4.24 -3.48 -18.64
N GLU A 147 5.27 -4.31 -18.71
CA GLU A 147 5.39 -5.40 -19.67
C GLU A 147 4.29 -6.45 -19.51
N THR A 148 3.94 -6.76 -18.26
CA THR A 148 2.92 -7.77 -17.95
C THR A 148 1.49 -7.23 -17.92
N SER A 149 1.32 -5.90 -17.92
CA SER A 149 0.01 -5.27 -17.73
C SER A 149 -0.65 -4.93 -19.06
N GLY A 150 -1.95 -5.23 -19.19
CA GLY A 150 -2.79 -4.67 -20.24
C GLY A 150 -3.04 -3.16 -20.04
N ARG A 151 -3.97 -2.59 -20.81
CA ARG A 151 -4.38 -1.17 -20.71
C ARG A 151 -5.24 -0.90 -19.45
N ASN A 152 -4.67 -1.09 -18.26
CA ASN A 152 -5.35 -0.95 -16.97
C ASN A 152 -4.55 -0.02 -16.01
N ARG A 153 -5.04 0.19 -14.78
CA ARG A 153 -4.36 1.02 -13.76
C ARG A 153 -2.90 0.64 -13.54
N THR A 154 -2.57 -0.64 -13.66
CA THR A 154 -1.24 -1.20 -13.40
C THR A 154 -0.22 -0.73 -14.46
N SER A 155 -0.65 -0.48 -15.70
CA SER A 155 0.21 0.07 -16.75
C SER A 155 0.68 1.51 -16.51
N ILE A 156 -0.10 2.31 -15.77
CA ILE A 156 0.18 3.72 -15.50
C ILE A 156 0.71 3.95 -14.08
N LEU A 157 1.38 2.95 -13.49
CA LEU A 157 2.02 3.11 -12.18
C LEU A 157 3.17 4.11 -12.24
N GLU A 158 3.27 4.92 -11.20
CA GLU A 158 4.37 5.86 -10.98
C GLU A 158 5.23 5.42 -9.80
N LYS A 159 6.43 6.00 -9.69
CA LYS A 159 7.30 5.81 -8.51
C LYS A 159 6.55 6.11 -7.20
N LYS A 160 5.63 7.08 -7.22
CA LYS A 160 4.84 7.43 -6.04
C LYS A 160 3.91 6.29 -5.58
N ASP A 161 3.42 5.47 -6.50
CA ASP A 161 2.59 4.32 -6.16
C ASP A 161 3.40 3.25 -5.42
N ILE A 162 4.65 3.01 -5.84
CA ILE A 162 5.58 2.11 -5.16
C ILE A 162 5.85 2.60 -3.74
N GLU A 163 6.13 3.89 -3.55
CA GLU A 163 6.32 4.49 -2.22
C GLU A 163 5.09 4.33 -1.32
N ASN A 164 3.89 4.48 -1.87
CA ASN A 164 2.65 4.28 -1.12
C ASN A 164 2.46 2.80 -0.73
N ILE A 165 2.85 1.86 -1.60
CA ILE A 165 2.82 0.42 -1.29
C ILE A 165 3.84 0.09 -0.18
N ILE A 166 5.07 0.61 -0.28
CA ILE A 166 6.10 0.47 0.76
C ILE A 166 5.54 0.91 2.11
N ALA A 167 4.95 2.11 2.18
CA ALA A 167 4.37 2.65 3.39
C ALA A 167 3.18 1.81 3.90
N ALA A 168 2.30 1.34 3.01
CA ALA A 168 1.13 0.55 3.37
C ALA A 168 1.47 -0.84 3.93
N TYR A 169 2.58 -1.43 3.47
CA TYR A 169 3.04 -2.75 3.92
C TYR A 169 4.12 -2.65 5.01
N GLY A 170 4.51 -1.45 5.43
CA GLY A 170 5.57 -1.23 6.42
C GLY A 170 6.94 -1.77 5.97
N LEU A 171 7.21 -1.77 4.67
CA LEU A 171 8.45 -2.32 4.12
C LEU A 171 9.59 -1.32 4.36
N SER A 172 10.66 -1.76 5.01
CA SER A 172 11.90 -0.97 5.10
C SER A 172 12.73 -1.18 3.84
N VAL A 173 12.69 -0.22 2.93
CA VAL A 173 13.51 -0.23 1.69
C VAL A 173 14.94 0.28 1.95
N ASN A 174 15.23 0.68 3.18
CA ASN A 174 16.54 1.19 3.58
C ASN A 174 17.54 0.04 3.81
N GLN A 175 18.09 -0.48 2.73
CA GLN A 175 19.54 -0.40 2.59
C GLN A 175 19.77 0.32 1.28
N SER A 176 19.73 1.65 1.34
CA SER A 176 20.35 2.47 0.31
C SER A 176 21.74 1.87 0.08
N ARG A 177 22.00 1.37 -1.13
CA ARG A 177 23.36 0.99 -1.52
C ARG A 177 24.26 2.12 -1.08
N HIS A 178 25.25 1.79 -0.25
CA HIS A 178 26.26 2.73 0.17
C HIS A 178 26.85 3.37 -1.08
N SER A 179 27.13 4.67 -1.05
CA SER A 179 27.66 5.41 -2.21
C SER A 179 28.92 4.75 -2.81
N ASN A 180 29.66 4.03 -1.97
CA ASN A 180 30.73 3.12 -2.37
C ASN A 180 30.17 1.71 -2.64
N ASP A 181 30.24 1.29 -3.91
CA ASP A 181 29.78 0.00 -4.40
C ASP A 181 30.47 -1.19 -3.69
N SER A 182 31.78 -1.09 -3.43
CA SER A 182 32.53 -2.12 -2.70
C SER A 182 31.98 -2.37 -1.28
N THR A 183 31.52 -1.31 -0.61
CA THR A 183 30.91 -1.39 0.71
C THR A 183 29.52 -2.02 0.63
N SER A 184 28.75 -1.71 -0.41
CA SER A 184 27.45 -2.33 -0.67
C SER A 184 27.57 -3.83 -0.92
N VAL A 185 28.52 -4.26 -1.75
CA VAL A 185 28.79 -5.68 -2.01
C VAL A 185 29.20 -6.40 -0.73
N ARG A 186 30.08 -5.80 0.08
CA ARG A 186 30.49 -6.37 1.36
C ARG A 186 29.32 -6.54 2.33
N LEU A 187 28.48 -5.51 2.49
CA LEU A 187 27.29 -5.57 3.35
C LEU A 187 26.28 -6.64 2.88
N ILE A 188 26.14 -6.83 1.56
CA ILE A 188 25.29 -7.89 1.01
C ILE A 188 25.89 -9.27 1.31
N ALA A 189 27.21 -9.44 1.18
CA ALA A 189 27.88 -10.70 1.50
C ALA A 189 27.71 -11.05 2.99
N GLU A 190 27.96 -10.09 3.88
CA GLU A 190 27.74 -10.23 5.33
C GLU A 190 26.28 -10.60 5.65
N GLN A 191 25.31 -9.95 4.99
CA GLN A 191 23.88 -10.25 5.18
C GLN A 191 23.51 -11.67 4.69
N ILE A 192 24.09 -12.12 3.57
CA ILE A 192 23.88 -13.48 3.06
C ILE A 192 24.46 -14.50 4.06
N GLU A 193 25.64 -14.25 4.61
CA GLU A 193 26.25 -15.11 5.62
C GLU A 193 25.40 -15.19 6.90
N GLU A 194 24.83 -14.07 7.35
CA GLU A 194 23.90 -14.03 8.49
C GLU A 194 22.66 -14.90 8.23
N GLN A 195 22.04 -14.75 7.05
CA GLN A 195 20.86 -15.54 6.67
C GLN A 195 21.18 -17.03 6.52
N ILE A 196 22.35 -17.38 5.96
CA ILE A 196 22.82 -18.77 5.91
C ILE A 196 22.98 -19.33 7.32
N THR A 197 23.51 -18.54 8.26
CA THR A 197 23.72 -18.94 9.64
C THR A 197 22.38 -19.16 10.36
N GLU A 198 21.40 -18.28 10.15
CA GLU A 198 20.05 -18.43 10.69
C GLU A 198 19.37 -19.70 10.19
N VAL A 199 19.45 -19.98 8.88
CA VAL A 199 18.88 -21.20 8.29
C VAL A 199 19.57 -22.45 8.83
N LYS A 200 20.91 -22.42 9.01
CA LYS A 200 21.66 -23.52 9.62
C LYS A 200 21.18 -23.81 11.04
N MET A 201 20.98 -22.78 11.86
CA MET A 201 20.49 -22.95 13.23
C MET A 201 19.08 -23.57 13.26
N LYS A 202 18.17 -23.12 12.39
CA LYS A 202 16.82 -23.71 12.27
C LYS A 202 16.86 -25.17 11.86
N LEU A 203 17.72 -25.52 10.89
CA LEU A 203 17.91 -26.92 10.48
C LEU A 203 18.47 -27.79 11.59
N GLN A 204 19.40 -27.28 12.41
CA GLN A 204 19.92 -27.98 13.57
C GLN A 204 18.84 -28.22 14.65
N SER A 205 17.97 -27.22 14.90
CA SER A 205 16.82 -27.39 15.80
C SER A 205 15.88 -28.49 15.29
N LEU A 206 15.53 -28.46 14.00
CA LEU A 206 14.67 -29.47 13.39
C LEU A 206 15.28 -30.87 13.44
N LEU A 207 16.61 -31.00 13.27
CA LEU A 207 17.28 -32.29 13.43
C LEU A 207 17.10 -32.86 14.84
N SER A 208 17.22 -32.02 15.88
CA SER A 208 16.97 -32.44 17.26
C SER A 208 15.52 -32.88 17.49
N GLU A 209 14.54 -32.20 16.90
CA GLU A 209 13.12 -32.58 16.98
C GLU A 209 12.83 -33.88 16.23
N CYS A 210 13.58 -34.17 15.15
CA CYS A 210 13.45 -35.41 14.40
C CYS A 210 13.87 -36.64 15.21
N ASP A 211 14.88 -36.49 16.07
CA ASP A 211 15.37 -37.58 16.93
C ASP A 211 14.31 -38.04 17.96
N GLU A 212 13.35 -37.17 18.29
CA GLU A 212 12.26 -37.47 19.23
C GLU A 212 11.02 -38.08 18.56
N MET A 213 10.97 -38.13 17.22
CA MET A 213 9.81 -38.65 16.49
C MET A 213 9.70 -40.17 16.63
N LYS A 214 8.52 -40.63 17.07
CA LYS A 214 8.19 -42.06 17.23
C LYS A 214 7.14 -42.57 16.25
N ASP A 215 6.48 -41.68 15.52
CA ASP A 215 5.36 -42.00 14.64
C ASP A 215 5.81 -42.13 13.17
N LEU A 216 5.45 -43.24 12.54
CA LEU A 216 5.85 -43.57 11.18
C LEU A 216 5.20 -42.66 10.11
N GLU A 217 3.95 -42.23 10.33
CA GLU A 217 3.26 -41.34 9.40
C GLU A 217 3.87 -39.94 9.41
N SER A 218 4.26 -39.45 10.58
CA SER A 218 5.00 -38.20 10.76
C SER A 218 6.36 -38.22 10.06
N VAL A 219 7.10 -39.33 10.15
CA VAL A 219 8.37 -39.52 9.42
C VAL A 219 8.18 -39.52 7.90
N LYS A 220 7.14 -40.19 7.38
CA LYS A 220 6.83 -40.18 5.94
C LYS A 220 6.45 -38.79 5.44
N ALA A 221 5.64 -38.05 6.20
CA ALA A 221 5.25 -36.68 5.87
C ALA A 221 6.49 -35.78 5.79
N LEU A 222 7.38 -35.85 6.79
CA LEU A 222 8.63 -35.09 6.81
C LEU A 222 9.52 -35.41 5.60
N ASN A 223 9.69 -36.70 5.27
CA ASN A 223 10.51 -37.12 4.12
C ASN A 223 9.99 -36.57 2.78
N ASN A 224 8.66 -36.46 2.62
CA ASN A 224 8.04 -35.82 1.45
C ASN A 224 8.39 -34.32 1.39
N HIS A 225 8.30 -33.62 2.52
CA HIS A 225 8.67 -32.20 2.60
C HIS A 225 10.16 -31.97 2.35
N LEU A 226 11.04 -32.82 2.89
CA LEU A 226 12.48 -32.77 2.65
C LEU A 226 12.82 -33.02 1.18
N SER A 227 12.16 -33.98 0.53
CA SER A 227 12.36 -34.25 -0.91
C SER A 227 12.02 -33.04 -1.78
N LYS A 228 10.92 -32.33 -1.44
CA LYS A 228 10.54 -31.07 -2.11
C LYS A 228 11.56 -29.96 -1.87
N ALA A 229 11.98 -29.77 -0.61
CA ALA A 229 12.99 -28.77 -0.26
C ALA A 229 14.34 -29.04 -0.93
N TYR A 230 14.77 -30.30 -0.97
CA TYR A 230 15.97 -30.74 -1.66
C TYR A 230 15.92 -30.41 -3.16
N GLY A 231 14.80 -30.68 -3.83
CA GLY A 231 14.60 -30.30 -5.23
C GLY A 231 14.77 -28.81 -5.47
N ILE A 232 14.26 -27.96 -4.58
CA ILE A 232 14.38 -26.50 -4.67
C ILE A 232 15.84 -26.06 -4.48
N VAL A 233 16.54 -26.58 -3.46
CA VAL A 233 17.95 -26.24 -3.19
C VAL A 233 18.86 -26.71 -4.32
N HIS A 234 18.62 -27.90 -4.86
CA HIS A 234 19.42 -28.45 -5.94
C HIS A 234 19.19 -27.71 -7.26
N ALA A 235 17.94 -27.34 -7.58
CA ALA A 235 17.63 -26.51 -8.74
C ALA A 235 18.30 -25.13 -8.65
N GLY A 236 18.37 -24.54 -7.45
CA GLY A 236 19.06 -23.26 -7.22
C GLY A 236 20.58 -23.32 -7.39
N ARG A 237 21.19 -24.52 -7.30
CA ARG A 237 22.64 -24.74 -7.57
C ARG A 237 22.92 -24.98 -9.05
N THR A 238 22.06 -25.72 -9.75
CA THR A 238 22.29 -26.08 -11.16
C THR A 238 21.82 -24.99 -12.13
N TYR A 239 20.91 -24.11 -11.69
CA TYR A 239 20.51 -22.91 -12.40
C TYR A 239 20.52 -21.74 -11.42
N PRO A 240 21.67 -21.05 -11.23
CA PRO A 240 21.62 -19.74 -10.59
C PRO A 240 20.60 -18.92 -11.40
N ALA A 241 19.56 -18.41 -10.74
CA ALA A 241 18.55 -17.57 -11.36
C ALA A 241 19.27 -16.62 -12.32
N GLN A 242 18.96 -16.72 -13.62
CA GLN A 242 19.65 -15.95 -14.67
C GLN A 242 19.66 -14.48 -14.26
N SER A 243 20.76 -14.04 -13.66
CA SER A 243 21.13 -12.66 -13.71
C SER A 243 21.50 -12.47 -15.16
N ASN A 244 20.60 -11.85 -15.92
CA ASN A 244 20.91 -11.34 -17.25
C ASN A 244 21.94 -10.22 -17.08
N ASN A 245 23.17 -10.57 -16.71
CA ASN A 245 24.34 -9.84 -17.10
C ASN A 245 24.56 -10.24 -18.56
N LEU A 246 23.93 -9.49 -19.47
CA LEU A 246 24.43 -9.42 -20.83
C LEU A 246 25.93 -9.11 -20.78
N PRO A 247 26.76 -9.73 -21.63
CA PRO A 247 28.13 -9.29 -21.79
C PRO A 247 28.09 -7.81 -22.16
N VAL A 248 28.65 -6.96 -21.30
CA VAL A 248 28.97 -5.58 -21.69
C VAL A 248 30.10 -5.71 -22.71
N ASP A 249 29.73 -5.70 -23.98
CA ASP A 249 30.68 -5.51 -25.06
C ASP A 249 31.25 -4.09 -24.95
N THR A 250 32.45 -3.98 -24.40
CA THR A 250 33.17 -2.71 -24.23
C THR A 250 33.77 -2.18 -25.54
N SER A 251 33.45 -2.77 -26.70
CA SER A 251 34.04 -2.38 -27.98
C SER A 251 33.33 -1.25 -28.74
N THR A 252 32.24 -0.68 -28.23
CA THR A 252 31.64 0.55 -28.81
C THR A 252 31.36 1.61 -27.76
N VAL A 253 32.40 2.37 -27.38
CA VAL A 253 32.22 3.69 -26.76
C VAL A 253 31.62 4.61 -27.83
N LEU A 254 30.30 4.56 -28.00
CA LEU A 254 29.57 5.64 -28.64
C LEU A 254 29.69 6.86 -27.73
N GLU A 255 30.47 7.84 -28.18
CA GLU A 255 30.56 9.12 -27.50
C GLU A 255 29.16 9.69 -27.25
N PRO A 256 28.91 10.29 -26.06
CA PRO A 256 27.60 10.84 -25.74
C PRO A 256 27.20 11.85 -26.82
N SER A 257 25.97 11.73 -27.34
CA SER A 257 25.40 12.54 -28.43
C SER A 257 25.27 14.05 -28.15
N ASN A 258 25.84 14.51 -27.03
CA ASN A 258 25.67 15.84 -26.48
C ASN A 258 26.79 16.83 -26.91
N LYS A 259 27.65 16.46 -27.88
CA LYS A 259 28.74 17.34 -28.35
C LYS A 259 28.25 18.65 -28.99
N ASN A 260 27.01 18.71 -29.44
CA ASN A 260 26.41 19.89 -30.06
C ASN A 260 25.36 20.61 -29.19
N VAL A 261 25.26 20.31 -27.90
CA VAL A 261 24.40 21.08 -26.99
C VAL A 261 25.09 22.40 -26.67
N VAL A 262 24.77 23.43 -27.44
CA VAL A 262 25.14 24.82 -27.14
C VAL A 262 24.58 25.17 -25.76
N LYS A 263 25.42 25.72 -24.88
CA LYS A 263 24.97 26.26 -23.59
C LYS A 263 23.86 27.27 -23.86
N GLN A 264 22.62 26.93 -23.52
CA GLN A 264 21.55 27.92 -23.49
C GLN A 264 21.90 28.96 -22.43
N ASP A 265 21.98 30.22 -22.86
CA ASP A 265 22.11 31.32 -21.93
C ASP A 265 20.95 31.26 -20.94
N ARG A 266 21.30 31.34 -19.66
CA ARG A 266 20.31 31.37 -18.58
C ARG A 266 19.41 32.57 -18.80
N LEU A 267 18.19 32.33 -19.28
CA LEU A 267 17.13 33.32 -19.27
C LEU A 267 17.06 33.89 -17.86
N HIS A 268 17.27 35.21 -17.75
CA HIS A 268 17.30 35.91 -16.48
C HIS A 268 16.04 35.55 -15.69
N SER A 269 16.27 35.05 -14.48
CA SER A 269 15.21 34.67 -13.54
C SER A 269 14.21 35.81 -13.40
N THR A 270 13.00 35.64 -13.94
CA THR A 270 11.84 36.52 -13.74
C THR A 270 11.19 36.25 -12.40
N LYS A 271 11.96 35.84 -11.39
CA LYS A 271 11.47 35.65 -10.03
C LYS A 271 11.09 37.01 -9.49
N LYS A 272 9.81 37.36 -9.64
CA LYS A 272 9.16 38.45 -8.92
C LYS A 272 9.62 38.36 -7.46
N ARG A 273 10.42 39.34 -7.04
CA ARG A 273 10.80 39.52 -5.64
C ARG A 273 9.50 39.54 -4.83
N LYS A 274 9.27 38.50 -4.03
CA LYS A 274 8.23 38.54 -3.00
C LYS A 274 8.54 39.77 -2.14
N ARG A 275 7.58 40.69 -2.04
CA ARG A 275 7.65 41.79 -1.08
C ARG A 275 7.91 41.17 0.29
N LYS A 276 8.90 41.71 0.98
CA LYS A 276 9.30 41.31 2.32
C LYS A 276 8.18 41.77 3.24
N ASP A 277 7.24 40.87 3.54
CA ASP A 277 6.23 41.16 4.57
C ASP A 277 6.98 41.39 5.89
N GLU A 278 6.75 42.56 6.48
CA GLU A 278 7.23 42.96 7.81
C GLU A 278 6.45 42.24 8.93
N GLY A 279 6.06 40.98 8.67
CA GLY A 279 5.49 40.12 9.68
C GLY A 279 6.56 39.82 10.72
N LYS A 280 6.30 40.19 11.98
CA LYS A 280 7.14 39.89 13.15
C LYS A 280 7.45 38.39 13.20
N SER A 281 8.59 37.99 12.61
CA SER A 281 9.10 36.63 12.69
C SER A 281 9.39 36.36 14.16
N LEU A 282 8.61 35.45 14.77
CA LEU A 282 8.88 34.97 16.12
C LEU A 282 10.29 34.38 16.14
N LYS A 283 11.20 35.07 16.84
CA LYS A 283 12.58 34.59 17.00
C LYS A 283 12.53 33.36 17.89
N LYS A 284 13.23 32.30 17.50
CA LYS A 284 13.39 31.11 18.34
C LYS A 284 13.93 31.53 19.71
N PRO A 285 13.33 31.08 20.82
CA PRO A 285 13.80 31.43 22.16
C PRO A 285 15.23 30.93 22.37
N SER A 286 16.02 31.77 23.04
CA SER A 286 17.41 31.46 23.40
C SER A 286 17.47 30.25 24.33
N VAL A 287 18.63 29.61 24.43
CA VAL A 287 18.82 28.44 25.31
C VAL A 287 18.42 28.76 26.76
N ARG A 288 18.77 29.96 27.23
CA ARG A 288 18.40 30.45 28.56
C ARG A 288 16.88 30.59 28.73
N ALA A 289 16.19 31.19 27.75
CA ALA A 289 14.73 31.32 27.79
C ALA A 289 14.03 29.95 27.79
N ARG A 290 14.62 28.93 27.15
CA ARG A 290 14.09 27.56 27.22
C ARG A 290 14.27 26.94 28.60
N GLN A 291 15.39 27.18 29.26
CA GLN A 291 15.63 26.69 30.63
C GLN A 291 14.66 27.32 31.62
N GLU A 292 14.41 28.63 31.52
CA GLU A 292 13.44 29.35 32.36
C GLU A 292 12.00 28.82 32.18
N ILE A 293 11.61 28.49 30.94
CA ILE A 293 10.30 27.87 30.67
C ILE A 293 10.22 26.48 31.32
N VAL A 294 11.27 25.66 31.22
CA VAL A 294 11.29 24.32 31.83
C VAL A 294 11.23 24.39 33.35
N GLU A 295 11.97 25.31 33.99
CA GLU A 295 11.90 25.52 35.44
C GLU A 295 10.52 26.00 35.90
N SER A 296 9.87 26.88 35.13
CA SER A 296 8.52 27.35 35.46
C SER A 296 7.48 26.22 35.40
N LEU A 297 7.60 25.30 34.45
CA LEU A 297 6.73 24.13 34.32
C LEU A 297 6.98 23.13 35.44
N ALA A 298 8.23 22.91 35.84
CA ALA A 298 8.58 22.03 36.95
C ALA A 298 8.00 22.53 38.29
N LYS A 299 8.04 23.85 38.54
CA LYS A 299 7.39 24.46 39.72
C LYS A 299 5.87 24.31 39.72
N SER A 300 5.23 24.38 38.55
CA SER A 300 3.77 24.21 38.47
C SER A 300 3.29 22.78 38.71
N GLN A 301 4.17 21.77 38.59
CA GLN A 301 3.83 20.36 38.82
C GLN A 301 3.96 19.94 40.28
N SER A 302 4.76 20.62 41.10
CA SER A 302 4.88 20.32 42.54
C SER A 302 3.67 20.77 43.36
N ASP A 303 2.81 21.63 42.82
CA ASP A 303 1.64 22.17 43.54
C ASP A 303 0.36 21.32 43.38
N ILE A 304 0.44 20.19 42.66
CA ILE A 304 -0.70 19.30 42.45
C ILE A 304 -0.56 18.04 43.33
N SER A 305 -0.86 18.18 44.63
CA SER A 305 -1.05 17.03 45.52
C SER A 305 -2.46 16.45 45.31
N PHE A 306 -2.56 15.27 44.70
CA PHE A 306 -3.82 14.52 44.63
C PHE A 306 -4.06 13.73 45.93
N PRO A 307 -5.26 13.79 46.53
CA PRO A 307 -5.59 13.01 47.72
C PRO A 307 -5.70 11.52 47.38
N ILE A 308 -5.02 10.70 48.18
CA ILE A 308 -5.05 9.24 48.10
C ILE A 308 -6.42 8.76 48.58
N LEU A 309 -7.20 8.16 47.68
CA LEU A 309 -8.45 7.48 48.01
C LEU A 309 -8.13 6.15 48.70
N SER A 310 -8.47 6.09 49.99
CA SER A 310 -8.56 4.92 50.84
C SER A 310 -9.46 3.84 50.22
N THR A 311 -8.91 2.67 49.93
CA THR A 311 -9.66 1.46 49.57
C THR A 311 -10.14 0.77 50.85
N GLY A 312 -11.45 0.83 51.10
CA GLY A 312 -12.13 0.13 52.18
C GLY A 312 -13.19 -0.86 51.68
N ALA A 313 -13.30 -1.96 52.41
CA ALA A 313 -14.40 -2.93 52.49
C ALA A 313 -14.53 -3.97 51.35
N ILE A 314 -13.93 -5.14 51.62
CA ILE A 314 -14.35 -6.45 51.10
C ILE A 314 -15.53 -6.89 51.98
N CYS A 315 -16.66 -7.23 51.36
CA CYS A 315 -17.83 -7.82 52.03
C CYS A 315 -17.84 -9.33 51.80
N ASP A 316 -18.06 -10.05 52.91
CA ASP A 316 -18.33 -11.48 53.03
C ASP A 316 -19.72 -11.89 52.50
N GLU A 317 -19.89 -13.22 52.46
CA GLU A 317 -21.13 -14.03 52.45
C GLU A 317 -21.75 -14.38 51.08
N HIS A 318 -21.68 -15.66 50.69
CA HIS A 318 -22.63 -16.66 51.20
C HIS A 318 -22.26 -18.09 50.75
N SER A 319 -22.05 -18.94 51.75
CA SER A 319 -22.19 -20.39 51.67
C SER A 319 -23.65 -20.73 51.98
N TYR A 320 -24.30 -21.57 51.17
CA TYR A 320 -25.48 -22.32 51.55
C TYR A 320 -25.42 -23.71 50.92
N CYS A 321 -25.89 -24.65 51.74
CA CYS A 321 -25.91 -26.11 51.64
C CYS A 321 -26.24 -26.73 50.27
#